data_AF-A0AAV3EJK8-F1
#
_entry.id   AF-A0AAV3EJK8-F1
#
_cell.length_a   1.000
_cell.length_b   1.000
_cell.length_c   1.000
_cell.angle_alpha   90.00
_cell.angle_beta   90.00
_cell.angle_gamma   90.00
#
_symmetry.space_group_name_H-M   'P 1'
#
loop_
_entity.id
_entity.type
_entity.pdbx_description
1 polymer ?
#
loop_
_entity_poly.entity_id
_entity_poly.type
_entity_poly.pdbx_seq_one_letter_code
_entity_poly.pdbx_strand_id
1 'polypeptide(L)'
;MKRLGGQALIDGIIMIGRKCSAIVRRKLSGRIDIETREKRIVEPSGIEKIFIIRGMINFINTIRDSVKNLNLWEISSENGKSNISNSFIKVITRNRVLMFVLSSIFLMFIFFILPEFIVFIIPSIKNIQLISFIKFIIRLILIFAYIMGISSSSELSKILRYHGAEHKVINCYESKGELTVENVKKSSRFHKRCGTNFIIYILICYLMLFFIIPRYNFLINILIELIIFPIVIGISYEILDYMERSESIFSSMLFSISKLIQQFTTKEPKDDEIEVAIIALKISEGIKVKNTIKELFLMGRSILRDANIESYSLDSRLIIEYCLRITPTQVFTSEVEVSKEDEKKYLDLIDQRKNGKPIAYMVGKKEFYGIDFIVKEGVLIPRTDSEILVDKVLEILNNNENCLSICDLCSGSGAIGISIQKNNKNVNCTYVDNYEIPLKVTEENIYIHDLKDRSYVVKSDLLEFFIKNGLELDGIVSNPPYIKSKDIKNLMKDVKDYEPHEALDGGDDGLSYYRKICEQAKEVLVDNGFIAFEIPYNKAFDIMYIMTNNNFVNIDIYKDINEHDRVIIGYYKSKIE
;
A
#
# COMPACT_ATOMS: atom_id res chain seq x y z
N MET A 1 -2.76 3.57 -38.15
CA MET A 1 -2.92 3.45 -36.68
C MET A 1 -1.53 3.44 -36.03
N LYS A 2 -1.25 4.33 -35.07
CA LYS A 2 0.02 4.27 -34.30
C LYS A 2 -0.02 3.04 -33.39
N ARG A 3 1.11 2.31 -33.36
CA ARG A 3 1.29 0.99 -32.78
C ARG A 3 1.18 1.00 -31.25
N LEU A 4 0.34 0.11 -30.72
CA LEU A 4 0.41 -0.39 -29.36
C LEU A 4 1.41 -1.54 -29.37
N GLY A 5 2.40 -1.47 -28.49
CA GLY A 5 3.36 -2.56 -28.25
C GLY A 5 3.80 -2.51 -26.81
N GLY A 6 4.47 -3.57 -26.34
CA GLY A 6 4.98 -3.60 -24.99
C GLY A 6 6.25 -4.42 -24.86
N GLN A 7 6.73 -4.48 -23.63
CA GLN A 7 7.84 -5.31 -23.21
C GLN A 7 7.59 -5.80 -21.79
N ALA A 8 7.66 -7.11 -21.58
CA ALA A 8 7.59 -7.72 -20.25
C ALA A 8 8.89 -7.54 -19.45
N LEU A 9 8.75 -7.32 -18.14
CA LEU A 9 9.82 -7.24 -17.15
C LEU A 9 9.58 -8.28 -16.04
N ILE A 10 10.55 -8.50 -15.16
CA ILE A 10 10.45 -9.50 -14.06
C ILE A 10 9.31 -9.18 -13.08
N ASP A 11 8.99 -7.90 -12.88
CA ASP A 11 7.95 -7.42 -11.95
C ASP A 11 7.02 -6.36 -12.55
N GLY A 12 6.88 -6.34 -13.88
CA GLY A 12 6.07 -5.31 -14.52
C GLY A 12 6.04 -5.41 -16.03
N ILE A 13 5.41 -4.41 -16.64
CA ILE A 13 5.26 -4.29 -18.09
C ILE A 13 5.53 -2.86 -18.50
N ILE A 14 6.19 -2.71 -19.64
CA ILE A 14 6.26 -1.46 -20.39
C ILE A 14 5.20 -1.52 -21.48
N MET A 15 4.30 -0.54 -21.54
CA MET A 15 3.36 -0.35 -22.64
C MET A 15 3.70 0.92 -23.40
N ILE A 16 3.78 0.82 -24.72
CA ILE A 16 4.03 1.93 -25.64
C ILE A 16 2.74 2.19 -26.39
N GLY A 17 2.03 3.23 -25.97
CA GLY A 17 0.76 3.64 -26.56
C GLY A 17 0.91 4.85 -27.48
N ARG A 18 -0.24 5.46 -27.79
CA ARG A 18 -0.37 6.66 -28.61
C ARG A 18 0.07 7.93 -27.88
N LYS A 19 -0.16 8.00 -26.57
CA LYS A 19 0.09 9.21 -25.76
C LYS A 19 1.48 9.20 -25.15
N CYS A 20 1.83 8.13 -24.46
CA CYS A 20 3.12 7.98 -23.79
C CYS A 20 3.56 6.51 -23.78
N SER A 21 4.78 6.27 -23.32
CA SER A 21 5.12 4.96 -22.79
C SER A 21 4.90 4.94 -21.28
N ALA A 22 4.31 3.86 -20.78
CA ALA A 22 4.01 3.65 -19.37
C ALA A 22 4.75 2.41 -18.88
N ILE A 23 5.54 2.55 -17.83
CA ILE A 23 6.19 1.47 -17.11
C ILE A 23 5.40 1.26 -15.83
N VAL A 24 4.78 0.10 -15.68
CA VAL A 24 3.97 -0.23 -14.51
C VAL A 24 4.53 -1.48 -13.85
N ARG A 25 4.69 -1.42 -12.54
CA ARG A 25 5.37 -2.46 -11.76
C ARG A 25 4.60 -2.78 -10.51
N ARG A 26 4.68 -4.02 -10.06
CA ARG A 26 4.08 -4.47 -8.79
C ARG A 26 5.18 -4.81 -7.80
N LYS A 27 5.28 -4.06 -6.71
CA LYS A 27 6.21 -4.36 -5.61
C LYS A 27 5.69 -5.51 -4.77
N LEU A 28 6.59 -6.17 -4.01
CA LEU A 28 6.24 -7.25 -3.08
C LEU A 28 5.18 -6.84 -2.05
N SER A 29 5.10 -5.55 -1.69
CA SER A 29 4.07 -5.02 -0.78
C SER A 29 2.66 -4.96 -1.36
N GLY A 30 2.51 -5.17 -2.68
CA GLY A 30 1.26 -4.99 -3.44
C GLY A 30 1.12 -3.61 -4.08
N ARG A 31 2.02 -2.66 -3.78
CA ARG A 31 2.02 -1.31 -4.37
C ARG A 31 2.36 -1.34 -5.86
N ILE A 32 1.58 -0.61 -6.65
CA ILE A 32 1.84 -0.38 -8.07
C ILE A 32 2.66 0.89 -8.25
N ASP A 33 3.78 0.80 -8.96
CA ASP A 33 4.68 1.91 -9.29
C ASP A 33 4.53 2.24 -10.77
N ILE A 34 4.38 3.53 -11.10
CA ILE A 34 4.03 4.01 -12.44
C ILE A 34 5.03 5.08 -12.86
N GLU A 35 5.70 4.86 -13.98
CA GLU A 35 6.57 5.85 -14.62
C GLU A 35 6.11 6.09 -16.06
N THR A 36 5.84 7.35 -16.44
CA THR A 36 5.43 7.72 -17.80
C THR A 36 6.53 8.48 -18.53
N ARG A 37 6.72 8.22 -19.82
CA ARG A 37 7.67 8.96 -20.66
C ARG A 37 7.03 9.49 -21.93
N GLU A 38 7.44 10.69 -22.30
CA GLU A 38 7.06 11.29 -23.57
C GLU A 38 7.78 10.61 -24.74
N LYS A 39 7.05 10.49 -25.85
CA LYS A 39 7.53 9.81 -27.05
C LYS A 39 8.35 10.79 -27.89
N ARG A 40 9.68 10.58 -27.98
CA ARG A 40 10.50 11.23 -29.01
C ARG A 40 10.42 10.44 -30.31
N ILE A 41 9.96 11.08 -31.38
CA ILE A 41 9.96 10.51 -32.73
C ILE A 41 11.18 11.10 -33.44
N VAL A 42 12.11 10.24 -33.83
CA VAL A 42 13.24 10.63 -34.69
C VAL A 42 12.88 10.20 -36.12
N GLU A 43 12.82 11.15 -37.04
CA GLU A 43 12.54 10.84 -38.46
C GLU A 43 13.80 10.30 -39.15
N PRO A 44 13.68 9.22 -39.95
CA PRO A 44 14.82 8.64 -40.62
C PRO A 44 15.32 9.52 -41.77
N SER A 45 16.66 9.63 -41.91
CA SER A 45 17.31 10.51 -42.89
C SER A 45 18.29 9.75 -43.81
N GLY A 46 18.32 10.10 -45.10
CA GLY A 46 19.30 9.56 -46.06
C GLY A 46 19.21 8.05 -46.33
N ILE A 47 20.33 7.34 -46.11
CA ILE A 47 20.54 5.90 -46.40
C ILE A 47 19.61 5.00 -45.59
N GLU A 48 19.03 5.50 -44.49
CA GLU A 48 18.06 4.82 -43.63
C GLU A 48 16.73 4.48 -44.32
N LYS A 49 16.51 4.94 -45.55
CA LYS A 49 15.33 4.63 -46.36
C LYS A 49 15.46 3.35 -47.18
N ILE A 50 16.68 2.81 -47.36
CA ILE A 50 16.92 1.60 -48.14
C ILE A 50 16.36 0.39 -47.40
N PHE A 51 15.53 -0.42 -48.06
CA PHE A 51 14.73 -1.51 -47.44
C PHE A 51 15.50 -2.37 -46.43
N ILE A 52 16.63 -2.96 -46.82
CA ILE A 52 17.40 -3.85 -45.92
C ILE A 52 18.11 -3.06 -44.82
N ILE A 53 18.70 -1.91 -45.15
CA ILE A 53 19.45 -1.07 -44.21
C ILE A 53 18.52 -0.47 -43.16
N ARG A 54 17.32 -0.06 -43.56
CA ARG A 54 16.25 0.41 -42.69
C ARG A 54 15.90 -0.66 -41.65
N GLY A 55 15.66 -1.89 -42.10
CA GLY A 55 15.38 -3.02 -41.22
C GLY A 55 16.50 -3.25 -40.20
N MET A 56 17.77 -3.20 -40.64
CA MET A 56 18.93 -3.32 -39.75
C MET A 56 19.01 -2.21 -38.70
N ILE A 57 18.84 -0.95 -39.11
CA ILE A 57 18.91 0.20 -38.20
C ILE A 57 17.78 0.18 -37.19
N ASN A 58 16.56 -0.15 -37.61
CA ASN A 58 15.40 -0.25 -36.73
C ASN A 58 15.57 -1.39 -35.71
N PHE A 59 16.16 -2.51 -36.12
CA PHE A 59 16.50 -3.60 -35.21
C PHE A 59 17.51 -3.16 -34.14
N ILE A 60 18.59 -2.46 -34.54
CA ILE A 60 19.59 -1.92 -33.61
C ILE A 60 18.95 -0.93 -32.63
N ASN A 61 18.10 -0.03 -33.11
CA ASN A 61 17.40 0.92 -32.26
C ASN A 61 16.47 0.22 -31.25
N THR A 62 15.76 -0.82 -31.69
CA THR A 62 14.89 -1.62 -30.81
C THR A 62 15.70 -2.30 -29.71
N ILE A 63 16.84 -2.92 -30.04
CA ILE A 63 17.74 -3.52 -29.04
C ILE A 63 18.25 -2.45 -28.06
N ARG A 64 18.71 -1.30 -28.57
CA ARG A 64 19.20 -0.20 -27.73
C ARG A 64 18.16 0.25 -26.72
N ASP A 65 16.91 0.43 -27.18
CA ASP A 65 15.80 0.83 -26.32
C ASP A 65 15.48 -0.26 -25.28
N SER A 66 15.47 -1.54 -25.67
CA SER A 66 15.28 -2.66 -24.75
C SER A 66 16.36 -2.74 -23.66
N VAL A 67 17.64 -2.59 -24.03
CA VAL A 67 18.77 -2.57 -23.07
C VAL A 67 18.68 -1.37 -22.14
N LYS A 68 18.37 -0.19 -22.68
CA LYS A 68 18.18 1.02 -21.86
C LYS A 68 17.07 0.85 -20.85
N ASN A 69 15.94 0.25 -21.26
CA ASN A 69 14.81 -0.01 -20.38
C ASN A 69 15.14 -1.03 -19.28
N LEU A 70 15.94 -2.06 -19.58
CA LEU A 70 16.43 -3.04 -18.60
C LEU A 70 17.41 -2.42 -17.58
N ASN A 71 18.37 -1.61 -18.04
CA ASN A 71 19.30 -0.94 -17.11
C ASN A 71 18.57 0.02 -16.17
N LEU A 72 17.54 0.71 -16.68
CA LEU A 72 16.70 1.58 -15.86
C LEU A 72 15.86 0.76 -14.85
N TRP A 73 15.43 -0.45 -15.22
CA TRP A 73 14.82 -1.39 -14.28
C TRP A 73 15.80 -1.73 -13.14
N GLU A 74 17.04 -2.11 -13.43
CA GLU A 74 18.05 -2.40 -12.40
C GLU A 74 18.28 -1.22 -11.45
N ILE A 75 18.55 -0.02 -11.96
CA ILE A 75 18.84 1.18 -11.14
C ILE A 75 17.68 1.52 -10.20
N SER A 76 16.46 1.40 -10.68
CA SER A 76 15.26 1.70 -9.89
C SER A 76 14.89 0.61 -8.87
N SER A 77 15.46 -0.59 -9.01
CA SER A 77 15.25 -1.71 -8.07
C SER A 77 16.20 -1.65 -6.86
N GLU A 78 17.33 -0.94 -6.95
CA GLU A 78 18.34 -0.83 -5.88
C GLU A 78 17.91 0.05 -4.68
N ASN A 79 16.75 0.71 -4.73
CA ASN A 79 16.21 1.45 -3.57
C ASN A 79 15.55 0.55 -2.50
N GLY A 80 15.56 -0.78 -2.67
CA GLY A 80 15.18 -1.76 -1.66
C GLY A 80 16.42 -2.43 -1.05
N LYS A 81 16.77 -2.09 0.19
CA LYS A 81 17.94 -2.61 0.92
C LYS A 81 18.11 -4.14 0.82
N SER A 82 19.30 -4.58 0.42
CA SER A 82 19.94 -5.76 1.00
C SER A 82 21.42 -5.48 1.26
N ASN A 83 21.81 -5.43 2.54
CA ASN A 83 23.21 -5.45 3.00
C ASN A 83 23.81 -6.84 2.74
N ILE A 84 24.17 -7.14 1.50
CA ILE A 84 24.97 -8.30 1.15
C ILE A 84 26.27 -7.78 0.53
N SER A 85 27.32 -7.77 1.35
CA SER A 85 28.75 -7.65 1.01
C SER A 85 29.09 -6.87 -0.27
N ASN A 86 29.53 -5.62 -0.08
CA ASN A 86 30.11 -4.73 -1.10
C ASN A 86 31.33 -5.31 -1.87
N SER A 87 31.86 -6.49 -1.51
CA SER A 87 32.95 -7.13 -2.26
C SER A 87 32.44 -8.11 -3.33
N PHE A 88 31.35 -8.84 -3.08
CA PHE A 88 30.78 -9.81 -4.03
C PHE A 88 30.08 -9.13 -5.22
N ILE A 89 29.33 -8.06 -4.95
CA ILE A 89 28.63 -7.28 -5.98
C ILE A 89 29.63 -6.57 -6.91
N LYS A 90 30.78 -6.12 -6.38
CA LYS A 90 31.89 -5.53 -7.16
C LYS A 90 32.58 -6.53 -8.08
N VAL A 91 32.71 -7.79 -7.66
CA VAL A 91 33.27 -8.87 -8.50
C VAL A 91 32.28 -9.29 -9.58
N ILE A 92 30.98 -9.36 -9.25
CA ILE A 92 29.91 -9.67 -10.22
C ILE A 92 29.82 -8.58 -11.29
N THR A 93 29.85 -7.29 -10.92
CA THR A 93 29.81 -6.16 -11.88
C THR A 93 31.04 -6.10 -12.80
N ARG A 94 32.24 -6.44 -12.31
CA ARG A 94 33.45 -6.56 -13.16
C ARG A 94 33.36 -7.74 -14.13
N ASN A 95 32.69 -8.84 -13.74
CA ASN A 95 32.52 -10.04 -14.55
C ASN A 95 31.30 -10.01 -15.50
N ARG A 96 30.46 -8.96 -15.47
CA ARG A 96 29.27 -8.86 -16.35
C ARG A 96 29.65 -8.83 -17.83
N VAL A 97 30.71 -8.10 -18.19
CA VAL A 97 31.20 -8.04 -19.58
C VAL A 97 31.69 -9.41 -20.03
N LEU A 98 32.44 -10.11 -19.17
CA LEU A 98 32.93 -11.45 -19.46
C LEU A 98 31.77 -12.45 -19.65
N MET A 99 30.78 -12.44 -18.76
CA MET A 99 29.59 -13.29 -18.87
C MET A 99 28.78 -13.00 -20.13
N PHE A 100 28.66 -11.73 -20.52
CA PHE A 100 28.00 -11.33 -21.77
C PHE A 100 28.77 -11.81 -23.02
N VAL A 101 30.09 -11.72 -23.00
CA VAL A 101 30.94 -12.23 -24.09
C VAL A 101 30.83 -13.75 -24.18
N LEU A 102 30.92 -14.46 -23.04
CA LEU A 102 30.78 -15.92 -22.99
C LEU A 102 29.41 -16.39 -23.47
N SER A 103 28.32 -15.73 -23.06
CA SER A 103 26.97 -16.07 -23.52
C SER A 103 26.78 -15.78 -25.01
N SER A 104 27.36 -14.70 -25.53
CA SER A 104 27.35 -14.38 -26.96
C SER A 104 28.08 -15.43 -27.79
N ILE A 105 29.27 -15.85 -27.34
CA ILE A 105 30.04 -16.94 -28.00
C ILE A 105 29.26 -18.25 -27.96
N PHE A 106 28.65 -18.57 -26.82
CA PHE A 106 27.82 -19.77 -26.68
C PHE A 106 26.61 -19.77 -27.62
N LEU A 107 25.92 -18.63 -27.77
CA LEU A 107 24.82 -18.47 -28.72
C LEU A 107 25.29 -18.58 -30.17
N MET A 108 26.45 -17.98 -30.51
CA MET A 108 27.07 -18.14 -31.83
C MET A 108 27.40 -19.61 -32.12
N PHE A 109 27.92 -20.33 -31.13
CA PHE A 109 28.21 -21.75 -31.25
C PHE A 109 26.92 -22.56 -31.52
N ILE A 110 25.88 -22.38 -30.71
CA ILE A 110 24.63 -23.14 -30.85
C ILE A 110 23.92 -22.85 -32.18
N PHE A 111 23.84 -21.59 -32.62
CA PHE A 111 22.98 -21.23 -33.75
C PHE A 111 23.67 -21.18 -35.12
N PHE A 112 25.00 -21.04 -35.14
CA PHE A 112 25.79 -20.97 -36.38
C PHE A 112 26.69 -22.18 -36.55
N ILE A 113 27.51 -22.51 -35.55
CA ILE A 113 28.55 -23.54 -35.68
C ILE A 113 27.96 -24.95 -35.58
N LEU A 114 27.11 -25.20 -34.58
CA LEU A 114 26.57 -26.52 -34.27
C LEU A 114 25.70 -27.11 -35.40
N PRO A 115 24.79 -26.36 -36.05
CA PRO A 115 24.00 -26.91 -37.16
C PRO A 115 24.87 -27.28 -38.36
N GLU A 116 25.92 -26.51 -38.65
CA GLU A 116 26.87 -26.82 -39.71
C GLU A 116 27.72 -28.04 -39.37
N PHE A 117 28.10 -28.20 -38.10
CA PHE A 117 28.86 -29.34 -37.60
C PHE A 117 28.06 -30.65 -37.69
N ILE A 118 26.77 -30.62 -37.31
CA ILE A 118 25.89 -31.79 -37.40
C ILE A 118 25.75 -32.26 -38.85
N VAL A 119 25.55 -31.33 -39.80
CA VAL A 119 25.47 -31.69 -41.23
C VAL A 119 26.81 -32.19 -41.75
N PHE A 120 27.92 -31.61 -41.31
CA PHE A 120 29.26 -32.04 -41.71
C PHE A 120 29.54 -33.51 -41.35
N ILE A 121 29.01 -34.01 -40.23
CA ILE A 121 29.15 -35.41 -39.79
C ILE A 121 28.27 -36.38 -40.60
N ILE A 122 27.30 -35.88 -41.38
CA ILE A 122 26.39 -36.70 -42.21
C ILE A 122 26.78 -36.56 -43.70
N PRO A 123 27.88 -37.19 -44.16
CA PRO A 123 28.44 -36.98 -45.50
C PRO A 123 27.58 -37.53 -46.65
N SER A 124 26.54 -38.33 -46.36
CA SER A 124 25.71 -38.99 -47.36
C SER A 124 24.75 -38.06 -48.12
N ILE A 125 24.60 -36.79 -47.69
CA ILE A 125 23.65 -35.85 -48.28
C ILE A 125 24.39 -34.85 -49.14
N LYS A 126 24.18 -34.89 -50.47
CA LYS A 126 24.77 -33.93 -51.43
C LYS A 126 23.78 -32.84 -51.89
N ASN A 127 22.48 -33.05 -51.69
CA ASN A 127 21.46 -32.12 -52.12
C ASN A 127 21.46 -30.87 -51.22
N ILE A 128 21.79 -29.71 -51.79
CA ILE A 128 21.89 -28.40 -51.11
C ILE A 128 20.55 -28.05 -50.43
N GLN A 129 19.43 -28.29 -51.10
CA GLN A 129 18.09 -27.96 -50.62
C GLN A 129 17.73 -28.79 -49.37
N LEU A 130 18.04 -30.09 -49.41
CA LEU A 130 17.80 -31.00 -48.29
C LEU A 130 18.68 -30.64 -47.08
N ILE A 131 19.94 -30.28 -47.31
CA ILE A 131 20.85 -29.80 -46.26
C ILE A 131 20.30 -28.52 -45.60
N SER A 132 19.89 -27.54 -46.40
CA SER A 132 19.37 -26.27 -45.88
C SER A 132 18.07 -26.49 -45.08
N PHE A 133 17.23 -27.43 -45.50
CA PHE A 133 16.06 -27.85 -44.74
C PHE A 133 16.44 -28.55 -43.41
N ILE A 134 17.42 -29.46 -43.42
CA ILE A 134 17.92 -30.11 -42.19
C ILE A 134 18.47 -29.09 -41.20
N LYS A 135 19.28 -28.12 -41.68
CA LYS A 135 19.78 -27.02 -40.83
C LYS A 135 18.65 -26.21 -40.21
N PHE A 136 17.62 -25.90 -41.00
CA PHE A 136 16.43 -25.21 -40.51
C PHE A 136 15.75 -25.99 -39.37
N ILE A 137 15.54 -27.30 -39.53
CA ILE A 137 14.97 -28.16 -38.49
C ILE A 137 15.86 -28.22 -37.24
N ILE A 138 17.17 -28.37 -37.40
CA ILE A 138 18.12 -28.37 -36.29
C ILE A 138 18.03 -27.05 -35.51
N ARG A 139 18.08 -25.90 -36.19
CA ARG A 139 17.96 -24.58 -35.53
C ARG A 139 16.63 -24.43 -34.80
N LEU A 140 15.54 -24.90 -35.39
CA LEU A 140 14.23 -24.88 -34.77
C LEU A 140 14.23 -25.69 -33.47
N ILE A 141 14.74 -26.93 -33.49
CA ILE A 141 14.88 -27.79 -32.30
C ILE A 141 15.77 -27.11 -31.24
N LEU A 142 16.90 -26.54 -31.63
CA LEU A 142 17.83 -25.88 -30.71
C LEU A 142 17.20 -24.64 -30.04
N ILE A 143 16.44 -23.84 -30.79
CA ILE A 143 15.69 -22.69 -30.21
C ILE A 143 14.69 -23.20 -29.17
N PHE A 144 13.93 -24.24 -29.48
CA PHE A 144 12.97 -24.81 -28.53
C PHE A 144 13.66 -25.38 -27.28
N ALA A 145 14.71 -26.18 -27.46
CA ALA A 145 15.48 -26.73 -26.35
C ALA A 145 16.09 -25.63 -25.46
N TYR A 146 16.62 -24.58 -26.08
CA TYR A 146 17.16 -23.42 -25.36
C TYR A 146 16.09 -22.74 -24.51
N ILE A 147 14.95 -22.36 -25.10
CA ILE A 147 13.84 -21.69 -24.39
C ILE A 147 13.33 -22.57 -23.25
N MET A 148 13.13 -23.88 -23.48
CA MET A 148 12.70 -24.81 -22.44
C MET A 148 13.69 -24.87 -21.27
N GLY A 149 14.99 -24.95 -21.56
CA GLY A 149 16.04 -25.00 -20.53
C GLY A 149 16.05 -23.78 -19.60
N ILE A 150 15.86 -22.58 -20.15
CA ILE A 150 15.83 -21.35 -19.35
C ILE A 150 14.47 -21.08 -18.68
N SER A 151 13.37 -21.63 -19.22
CA SER A 151 11.99 -21.41 -18.74
C SER A 151 11.66 -21.99 -17.37
N SER A 152 12.52 -22.89 -16.88
CA SER A 152 12.43 -23.49 -15.54
C SER A 152 12.82 -22.52 -14.42
N SER A 153 13.49 -21.40 -14.75
CA SER A 153 13.76 -20.35 -13.78
C SER A 153 12.48 -19.61 -13.39
N SER A 154 12.33 -19.33 -12.09
CA SER A 154 11.17 -18.59 -11.55
C SER A 154 11.04 -17.19 -12.16
N GLU A 155 12.17 -16.53 -12.42
CA GLU A 155 12.24 -15.22 -13.06
C GLU A 155 11.76 -15.24 -14.50
N LEU A 156 12.32 -16.12 -15.36
CA LEU A 156 11.88 -16.17 -16.75
C LEU A 156 10.43 -16.62 -16.86
N SER A 157 10.00 -17.58 -16.04
CA SER A 157 8.60 -17.98 -16.02
C SER A 157 7.67 -16.82 -15.67
N LYS A 158 8.12 -15.84 -14.88
CA LYS A 158 7.34 -14.63 -14.53
C LYS A 158 7.32 -13.63 -15.68
N ILE A 159 8.45 -13.39 -16.34
CA ILE A 159 8.52 -12.57 -17.57
C ILE A 159 7.56 -13.12 -18.64
N LEU A 160 7.54 -14.45 -18.86
CA LEU A 160 6.67 -15.09 -19.86
C LEU A 160 5.18 -14.90 -19.54
N ARG A 161 4.79 -14.82 -18.26
CA ARG A 161 3.42 -14.52 -17.86
C ARG A 161 3.06 -13.06 -18.09
N TYR A 162 3.94 -12.12 -17.72
CA TYR A 162 3.75 -10.71 -18.06
C TYR A 162 3.66 -10.47 -19.57
N HIS A 163 4.42 -11.21 -20.38
CA HIS A 163 4.30 -11.17 -21.83
C HIS A 163 2.94 -11.71 -22.32
N GLY A 164 2.43 -12.77 -21.69
CA GLY A 164 1.06 -13.24 -21.91
C GLY A 164 0.00 -12.19 -21.55
N ALA A 165 0.15 -11.51 -20.41
CA ALA A 165 -0.72 -10.42 -19.98
C ALA A 165 -0.72 -9.24 -20.98
N GLU A 166 0.47 -8.85 -21.46
CA GLU A 166 0.62 -7.83 -22.50
C GLU A 166 -0.23 -8.17 -23.74
N HIS A 167 -0.06 -9.38 -24.28
CA HIS A 167 -0.81 -9.82 -25.47
C HIS A 167 -2.31 -9.86 -25.23
N LYS A 168 -2.76 -10.40 -24.09
CA LYS A 168 -4.19 -10.50 -23.78
C LYS A 168 -4.83 -9.12 -23.65
N VAL A 169 -4.18 -8.19 -22.98
CA VAL A 169 -4.68 -6.81 -22.81
C VAL A 169 -4.76 -6.08 -24.14
N ILE A 170 -3.72 -6.21 -24.99
CA ILE A 170 -3.74 -5.62 -26.33
C ILE A 170 -4.87 -6.22 -27.17
N ASN A 171 -5.00 -7.55 -27.22
CA ASN A 171 -6.06 -8.23 -27.97
C ASN A 171 -7.47 -7.81 -27.50
N CYS A 172 -7.68 -7.69 -26.18
CA CYS A 172 -8.94 -7.21 -25.61
C CYS A 172 -9.23 -5.76 -26.07
N TYR A 173 -8.22 -4.90 -26.03
CA TYR A 173 -8.35 -3.52 -26.47
C TYR A 173 -8.65 -3.39 -27.97
N GLU A 174 -7.99 -4.17 -28.82
CA GLU A 174 -8.17 -4.12 -30.27
C GLU A 174 -9.52 -4.69 -30.73
N SER A 175 -10.02 -5.69 -30.02
CA SER A 175 -11.39 -6.20 -30.20
C SER A 175 -12.47 -5.27 -29.64
N LYS A 176 -12.09 -4.09 -29.11
CA LYS A 176 -12.97 -3.11 -28.47
C LYS A 176 -13.71 -3.66 -27.24
N GLY A 177 -13.16 -4.68 -26.60
CA GLY A 177 -13.66 -5.19 -25.34
C GLY A 177 -13.36 -4.24 -24.18
N GLU A 178 -14.20 -4.27 -23.15
CA GLU A 178 -13.98 -3.50 -21.93
C GLU A 178 -12.77 -4.05 -21.15
N LEU A 179 -11.87 -3.16 -20.71
CA LEU A 179 -10.60 -3.49 -20.06
C LEU A 179 -10.79 -3.89 -18.58
N THR A 180 -11.41 -5.05 -18.36
CA THR A 180 -11.56 -5.72 -17.06
C THR A 180 -10.73 -7.00 -17.03
N VAL A 181 -10.35 -7.46 -15.83
CA VAL A 181 -9.57 -8.70 -15.66
C VAL A 181 -10.29 -9.90 -16.31
N GLU A 182 -11.61 -10.00 -16.15
CA GLU A 182 -12.41 -11.10 -16.70
C GLU A 182 -12.44 -11.11 -18.23
N ASN A 183 -12.60 -9.95 -18.87
CA ASN A 183 -12.61 -9.85 -20.32
C ASN A 183 -11.22 -10.10 -20.93
N VAL A 184 -10.18 -9.60 -20.26
CA VAL A 184 -8.80 -9.83 -20.69
C VAL A 184 -8.43 -11.30 -20.58
N LYS A 185 -8.85 -12.03 -19.52
CA LYS A 185 -8.60 -13.48 -19.40
C LYS A 185 -9.10 -14.29 -20.58
N LYS A 186 -10.27 -13.92 -21.13
CA LYS A 186 -10.90 -14.57 -22.30
C LYS A 186 -10.16 -14.29 -23.61
N SER A 187 -9.33 -13.25 -23.65
CA SER A 187 -8.56 -12.87 -24.84
C SER A 187 -7.40 -13.83 -25.09
N SER A 188 -6.98 -13.93 -26.35
CA SER A 188 -5.85 -14.78 -26.77
C SER A 188 -4.53 -14.26 -26.20
N ARG A 189 -3.66 -15.16 -25.72
CA ARG A 189 -2.25 -14.85 -25.40
C ARG A 189 -1.34 -14.78 -26.64
N PHE A 190 -1.89 -15.06 -27.83
CA PHE A 190 -1.16 -15.00 -29.10
C PHE A 190 -1.50 -13.74 -29.87
N HIS A 191 -0.49 -13.09 -30.43
CA HIS A 191 -0.62 -11.78 -31.07
C HIS A 191 0.26 -11.67 -32.32
N LYS A 192 -0.29 -11.13 -33.40
CA LYS A 192 0.39 -11.04 -34.72
C LYS A 192 1.63 -10.13 -34.70
N ARG A 193 1.64 -9.14 -33.81
CA ARG A 193 2.68 -8.10 -33.71
C ARG A 193 3.67 -8.38 -32.59
N CYS A 194 3.86 -9.64 -32.23
CA CYS A 194 4.83 -10.03 -31.20
C CYS A 194 6.25 -10.03 -31.79
N GLY A 195 7.20 -9.41 -31.09
CA GLY A 195 8.61 -9.43 -31.49
C GLY A 195 9.22 -10.83 -31.56
N THR A 196 8.66 -11.82 -30.85
CA THR A 196 9.14 -13.22 -30.94
C THR A 196 8.89 -13.87 -32.30
N ASN A 197 7.98 -13.33 -33.11
CA ASN A 197 7.78 -13.75 -34.51
C ASN A 197 9.04 -13.50 -35.36
N PHE A 198 9.86 -12.52 -34.97
CA PHE A 198 11.12 -12.20 -35.63
C PHE A 198 12.07 -13.42 -35.68
N ILE A 199 12.08 -14.26 -34.65
CA ILE A 199 12.91 -15.47 -34.59
C ILE A 199 12.53 -16.42 -35.74
N ILE A 200 11.24 -16.60 -36.01
CA ILE A 200 10.78 -17.42 -37.14
C ILE A 200 11.14 -16.80 -38.47
N TYR A 201 10.99 -15.50 -38.61
CA TYR A 201 11.31 -14.83 -39.87
C TYR A 201 12.81 -14.94 -40.19
N ILE A 202 13.69 -14.88 -39.17
CA ILE A 202 15.12 -15.18 -39.33
C ILE A 202 15.32 -16.60 -39.87
N LEU A 203 14.68 -17.61 -39.26
CA LEU A 203 14.84 -19.00 -39.69
C LEU A 203 14.37 -19.24 -41.13
N ILE A 204 13.22 -18.65 -41.50
CA ILE A 204 12.66 -18.76 -42.86
C ILE A 204 13.57 -18.04 -43.86
N CYS A 205 14.03 -16.82 -43.55
CA CYS A 205 14.96 -16.08 -44.39
C CYS A 205 16.27 -16.86 -44.61
N TYR A 206 16.80 -17.49 -43.56
CA TYR A 206 17.95 -18.38 -43.67
C TYR A 206 17.69 -19.55 -44.60
N LEU A 207 16.56 -20.24 -44.45
CA LEU A 207 16.18 -21.35 -45.32
C LEU A 207 16.12 -20.91 -46.79
N MET A 208 15.50 -19.75 -47.08
CA MET A 208 15.35 -19.25 -48.45
C MET A 208 16.67 -18.84 -49.09
N LEU A 209 17.55 -18.14 -48.36
CA LEU A 209 18.85 -17.71 -48.91
C LEU A 209 19.78 -18.91 -49.14
N PHE A 210 19.89 -19.82 -48.18
CA PHE A 210 20.75 -21.00 -48.29
C PHE A 210 20.17 -22.11 -49.18
N PHE A 211 18.96 -21.92 -49.72
CA PHE A 211 18.43 -22.80 -50.76
C PHE A 211 19.17 -22.65 -52.10
N ILE A 212 19.82 -21.50 -52.32
CA ILE A 212 20.45 -21.12 -53.60
C ILE A 212 21.98 -21.01 -53.45
N ILE A 213 22.49 -20.73 -52.25
CA ILE A 213 23.93 -20.54 -52.02
C ILE A 213 24.67 -21.89 -52.08
N PRO A 214 25.73 -22.02 -52.92
CA PRO A 214 26.55 -23.22 -52.97
C PRO A 214 27.25 -23.53 -51.65
N ARG A 215 27.47 -24.83 -51.41
CA ARG A 215 28.17 -25.32 -50.21
C ARG A 215 29.67 -25.43 -50.49
N TYR A 216 30.48 -24.90 -49.58
CA TYR A 216 31.93 -25.03 -49.57
C TYR A 216 32.39 -25.88 -48.38
N ASN A 217 33.64 -25.73 -47.94
CA ASN A 217 34.12 -26.37 -46.72
C ASN A 217 33.44 -25.78 -45.46
N PHE A 218 33.57 -26.51 -44.35
CA PHE A 218 32.97 -26.16 -43.06
C PHE A 218 33.24 -24.70 -42.63
N LEU A 219 34.51 -24.27 -42.71
CA LEU A 219 34.92 -22.93 -42.29
C LEU A 219 34.36 -21.82 -43.18
N ILE A 220 34.36 -22.03 -44.50
CA ILE A 220 33.81 -21.06 -45.47
C ILE A 220 32.30 -20.94 -45.29
N ASN A 221 31.58 -22.04 -45.03
CA ASN A 221 30.14 -21.98 -44.79
C ASN A 221 29.81 -21.17 -43.53
N ILE A 222 30.58 -21.33 -42.44
CA ILE A 222 30.42 -20.52 -41.22
C ILE A 222 30.67 -19.03 -41.52
N LEU A 223 31.73 -18.70 -42.27
CA LEU A 223 32.02 -17.32 -42.66
C LEU A 223 30.89 -16.72 -43.51
N ILE A 224 30.35 -17.47 -44.47
CA ILE A 224 29.21 -17.05 -45.28
C ILE A 224 27.98 -16.81 -44.39
N GLU A 225 27.69 -17.70 -43.44
CA GLU A 225 26.56 -17.53 -42.50
C GLU A 225 26.69 -16.27 -41.65
N LEU A 226 27.90 -15.94 -41.19
CA LEU A 226 28.18 -14.72 -40.43
C LEU A 226 28.05 -13.45 -41.28
N ILE A 227 28.54 -13.48 -42.53
CA ILE A 227 28.46 -12.33 -43.45
C ILE A 227 27.01 -12.07 -43.89
N ILE A 228 26.21 -13.12 -44.05
CA ILE A 228 24.81 -13.01 -44.49
C ILE A 228 23.86 -12.63 -43.35
N PHE A 229 24.25 -12.87 -42.09
CA PHE A 229 23.40 -12.62 -40.93
C PHE A 229 22.83 -11.19 -40.84
N PRO A 230 23.59 -10.10 -41.07
CA PRO A 230 23.03 -8.75 -41.09
C PRO A 230 21.94 -8.56 -42.15
N ILE A 231 22.11 -9.18 -43.32
CA ILE A 231 21.11 -9.14 -44.41
C ILE A 231 19.85 -9.89 -43.98
N VAL A 232 20.01 -11.07 -43.37
CA VAL A 232 18.90 -11.85 -42.82
C VAL A 232 18.11 -11.05 -41.78
N ILE A 233 18.79 -10.37 -40.86
CA ILE A 233 18.16 -9.48 -39.87
C ILE A 233 17.36 -8.38 -40.56
N GLY A 234 17.96 -7.69 -41.54
CA GLY A 234 17.31 -6.61 -42.27
C GLY A 234 16.04 -7.07 -42.97
N ILE A 235 16.10 -8.16 -43.74
CA ILE A 235 14.94 -8.73 -44.43
C ILE A 235 13.88 -9.21 -43.42
N SER A 236 14.30 -9.87 -42.34
CA SER A 236 13.38 -10.39 -41.32
C SER A 236 12.64 -9.29 -40.59
N TYR A 237 13.29 -8.14 -40.37
CA TYR A 237 12.66 -6.99 -39.71
C TYR A 237 11.62 -6.35 -40.63
N GLU A 238 11.92 -6.26 -41.92
CA GLU A 238 10.97 -5.76 -42.91
C GLU A 238 9.77 -6.68 -43.09
N ILE A 239 9.98 -8.01 -43.04
CA ILE A 239 8.89 -8.98 -42.97
C ILE A 239 8.06 -8.74 -41.71
N LEU A 240 8.69 -8.58 -40.55
CA LEU A 240 7.98 -8.25 -39.30
C LEU A 240 7.14 -6.98 -39.46
N ASP A 241 7.73 -5.89 -39.95
CA ASP A 241 7.06 -4.60 -40.15
C ASP A 241 5.88 -4.70 -41.13
N TYR A 242 6.03 -5.48 -42.22
CA TYR A 242 4.95 -5.77 -43.17
C TYR A 242 3.83 -6.59 -42.53
N MET A 243 4.17 -7.64 -41.78
CA MET A 243 3.20 -8.51 -41.10
C MET A 243 2.39 -7.78 -40.04
N GLU A 244 2.98 -6.77 -39.41
CA GLU A 244 2.26 -5.92 -38.47
C GLU A 244 1.19 -5.03 -39.13
N ARG A 245 1.30 -4.79 -40.44
CA ARG A 245 0.42 -3.87 -41.21
C ARG A 245 -0.57 -4.61 -42.11
N SER A 246 -0.33 -5.88 -42.42
CA SER A 246 -1.04 -6.65 -43.43
C SER A 246 -1.98 -7.69 -42.80
N GLU A 247 -3.23 -7.71 -43.25
CA GLU A 247 -4.23 -8.75 -42.93
C GLU A 247 -4.35 -9.82 -44.03
N SER A 248 -3.40 -9.86 -44.97
CA SER A 248 -3.40 -10.81 -46.09
C SER A 248 -3.44 -12.28 -45.64
N ILE A 249 -3.85 -13.16 -46.57
CA ILE A 249 -3.81 -14.62 -46.38
C ILE A 249 -2.38 -15.08 -46.03
N PHE A 250 -1.36 -14.48 -46.66
CA PHE A 250 0.04 -14.73 -46.38
C PHE A 250 0.43 -14.38 -44.94
N SER A 251 -0.06 -13.24 -44.43
CA SER A 251 0.11 -12.84 -43.02
C SER A 251 -0.55 -13.83 -42.05
N SER A 252 -1.76 -14.30 -42.37
CA SER A 252 -2.47 -15.30 -41.56
C SER A 252 -1.75 -16.66 -41.52
N MET A 253 -1.22 -17.11 -42.67
CA MET A 253 -0.46 -18.36 -42.77
C MET A 253 0.82 -18.31 -41.93
N LEU A 254 1.63 -17.26 -42.09
CA LEU A 254 2.87 -17.11 -41.35
C LEU A 254 2.62 -16.90 -39.85
N PHE A 255 1.57 -16.17 -39.48
CA PHE A 255 1.16 -16.06 -38.08
C PHE A 255 0.82 -17.43 -37.46
N SER A 256 0.17 -18.31 -38.22
CA SER A 256 -0.18 -19.66 -37.75
C SER A 256 1.07 -20.49 -37.42
N ILE A 257 2.15 -20.33 -38.18
CA ILE A 257 3.45 -20.93 -37.88
C ILE A 257 4.06 -20.28 -36.62
N SER A 258 4.02 -18.95 -36.53
CA SER A 258 4.57 -18.21 -35.40
C SER A 258 3.86 -18.50 -34.06
N LYS A 259 2.58 -18.90 -34.08
CA LYS A 259 1.86 -19.35 -32.88
C LYS A 259 2.57 -20.49 -32.16
N LEU A 260 3.24 -21.39 -32.89
CA LEU A 260 3.96 -22.52 -32.30
C LEU A 260 5.05 -22.04 -31.34
N ILE A 261 5.77 -20.97 -31.66
CA ILE A 261 6.78 -20.41 -30.75
C ILE A 261 6.16 -19.57 -29.65
N GLN A 262 5.09 -18.84 -29.95
CA GLN A 262 4.39 -18.08 -28.91
C GLN A 262 3.81 -18.97 -27.81
N GLN A 263 3.54 -20.25 -28.08
CA GLN A 263 3.17 -21.21 -27.04
C GLN A 263 4.23 -21.34 -25.94
N PHE A 264 5.51 -21.19 -26.29
CA PHE A 264 6.65 -21.31 -25.38
C PHE A 264 7.21 -19.96 -24.92
N THR A 265 7.01 -18.89 -25.70
CA THR A 265 7.45 -17.53 -25.34
C THR A 265 6.39 -16.72 -24.60
N THR A 266 5.22 -17.30 -24.31
CA THR A 266 4.20 -16.72 -23.42
C THR A 266 3.68 -17.78 -22.45
N LYS A 267 3.20 -17.36 -21.28
CA LYS A 267 2.49 -18.21 -20.30
C LYS A 267 1.18 -17.52 -19.89
N GLU A 268 0.23 -18.29 -19.36
CA GLU A 268 -1.01 -17.74 -18.82
C GLU A 268 -0.73 -16.85 -17.60
N PRO A 269 -1.16 -15.58 -17.61
CA PRO A 269 -0.91 -14.65 -16.52
C PRO A 269 -1.89 -14.85 -15.36
N LYS A 270 -1.48 -14.40 -14.19
CA LYS A 270 -2.33 -14.25 -13.00
C LYS A 270 -3.14 -12.96 -13.06
N ASP A 271 -4.17 -12.87 -12.23
CA ASP A 271 -5.09 -11.73 -12.15
C ASP A 271 -4.37 -10.42 -11.84
N ASP A 272 -3.40 -10.46 -10.93
CA ASP A 272 -2.58 -9.31 -10.56
C ASP A 272 -1.63 -8.88 -11.69
N GLU A 273 -1.11 -9.82 -12.46
CA GLU A 273 -0.27 -9.54 -13.63
C GLU A 273 -1.12 -8.91 -14.78
N ILE A 274 -2.39 -9.33 -14.91
CA ILE A 274 -3.36 -8.73 -15.84
C ILE A 274 -3.71 -7.30 -15.42
N GLU A 275 -3.94 -7.06 -14.13
CA GLU A 275 -4.25 -5.74 -13.59
C GLU A 275 -3.15 -4.73 -13.91
N VAL A 276 -1.88 -5.10 -13.67
CA VAL A 276 -0.70 -4.31 -14.03
C VAL A 276 -0.68 -4.00 -15.53
N ALA A 277 -0.98 -4.99 -16.39
CA ALA A 277 -1.03 -4.82 -17.83
C ALA A 277 -2.15 -3.86 -18.28
N ILE A 278 -3.34 -3.95 -17.66
CA ILE A 278 -4.48 -3.06 -17.91
C ILE A 278 -4.11 -1.62 -17.56
N ILE A 279 -3.53 -1.40 -16.38
CA ILE A 279 -3.10 -0.08 -15.91
C ILE A 279 -2.06 0.49 -16.88
N ALA A 280 -1.05 -0.30 -17.26
CA ALA A 280 -0.03 0.11 -18.23
C ALA A 280 -0.65 0.53 -19.56
N LEU A 281 -1.58 -0.25 -20.10
CA LEU A 281 -2.24 0.09 -21.37
C LEU A 281 -3.10 1.35 -21.24
N LYS A 282 -3.93 1.45 -20.19
CA LYS A 282 -4.80 2.62 -19.94
C LYS A 282 -3.97 3.91 -19.92
N ILE A 283 -2.89 3.93 -19.13
CA ILE A 283 -1.99 5.08 -19.03
C ILE A 283 -1.35 5.40 -20.38
N SER A 284 -0.85 4.38 -21.10
CA SER A 284 -0.17 4.56 -22.39
C SER A 284 -1.07 5.16 -23.49
N GLU A 285 -2.38 4.89 -23.42
CA GLU A 285 -3.40 5.44 -24.31
C GLU A 285 -4.03 6.75 -23.77
N GLY A 286 -3.65 7.18 -22.56
CA GLY A 286 -4.23 8.35 -21.90
C GLY A 286 -5.66 8.14 -21.38
N ILE A 287 -6.07 6.87 -21.20
CA ILE A 287 -7.30 6.50 -20.51
C ILE A 287 -7.07 6.70 -19.02
N LYS A 288 -7.92 7.51 -18.37
CA LYS A 288 -7.83 7.74 -16.93
C LYS A 288 -8.04 6.41 -16.18
N VAL A 289 -7.04 6.03 -15.38
CA VAL A 289 -7.20 5.00 -14.35
C VAL A 289 -7.98 5.65 -13.22
N LYS A 290 -9.11 5.07 -12.85
CA LYS A 290 -9.98 5.59 -11.81
C LYS A 290 -9.90 4.64 -10.63
N ASN A 291 -9.72 5.18 -9.43
CA ASN A 291 -9.64 4.38 -8.21
C ASN A 291 -11.06 4.18 -7.66
N THR A 292 -11.43 2.94 -7.44
CA THR A 292 -12.64 2.57 -6.68
C THR A 292 -12.41 2.78 -5.19
N ILE A 293 -13.50 2.87 -4.41
CA ILE A 293 -13.43 2.96 -2.94
C ILE A 293 -12.59 1.82 -2.35
N LYS A 294 -12.78 0.60 -2.85
CA LYS A 294 -12.06 -0.60 -2.39
C LYS A 294 -10.56 -0.52 -2.67
N GLU A 295 -10.17 -0.10 -3.87
CA GLU A 295 -8.75 0.07 -4.23
C GLU A 295 -8.08 1.13 -3.36
N LEU A 296 -8.77 2.25 -3.14
CA LEU A 296 -8.25 3.35 -2.33
C LEU A 296 -8.07 2.91 -0.85
N PHE A 297 -9.04 2.18 -0.30
CA PHE A 297 -8.93 1.57 1.04
C PHE A 297 -7.75 0.60 1.15
N LEU A 298 -7.57 -0.29 0.17
CA LEU A 298 -6.46 -1.25 0.15
C LEU A 298 -5.11 -0.55 0.04
N MET A 299 -5.05 0.55 -0.72
CA MET A 299 -3.87 1.39 -0.84
C MET A 299 -3.49 2.04 0.50
N GLY A 300 -4.42 2.73 1.18
CA GLY A 300 -4.12 3.33 2.48
C GLY A 300 -3.80 2.29 3.56
N ARG A 301 -4.47 1.13 3.54
CA ARG A 301 -4.14 -0.01 4.41
C ARG A 301 -2.69 -0.46 4.23
N SER A 302 -2.20 -0.55 3.00
CA SER A 302 -0.80 -0.90 2.73
C SER A 302 0.16 0.19 3.21
N ILE A 303 -0.17 1.47 2.98
CA ILE A 303 0.69 2.59 3.40
C ILE A 303 0.87 2.60 4.93
N LEU A 304 -0.22 2.44 5.69
CA LEU A 304 -0.17 2.42 7.15
C LEU A 304 0.51 1.16 7.70
N ARG A 305 0.31 0.00 7.07
CA ARG A 305 1.02 -1.24 7.42
C ARG A 305 2.52 -1.09 7.24
N ASP A 306 2.96 -0.55 6.11
CA ASP A 306 4.38 -0.34 5.80
C ASP A 306 5.01 0.71 6.73
N ALA A 307 4.19 1.54 7.39
CA ALA A 307 4.60 2.49 8.43
C ALA A 307 4.56 1.90 9.86
N ASN A 308 4.30 0.61 10.03
CA ASN A 308 4.18 -0.10 11.32
C ASN A 308 3.09 0.47 12.26
N ILE A 309 1.99 0.98 11.71
CA ILE A 309 0.81 1.32 12.51
C ILE A 309 0.07 0.02 12.84
N GLU A 310 -0.14 -0.31 14.11
CA GLU A 310 -0.76 -1.58 14.53
C GLU A 310 -2.22 -1.69 14.06
N SER A 311 -2.99 -0.61 14.19
CA SER A 311 -4.40 -0.51 13.75
C SER A 311 -4.57 -0.18 12.27
N TYR A 312 -3.54 -0.41 11.42
CA TYR A 312 -3.49 0.03 10.01
C TYR A 312 -4.76 -0.23 9.19
N SER A 313 -5.42 -1.37 9.39
CA SER A 313 -6.62 -1.73 8.64
C SER A 313 -7.86 -0.98 9.13
N LEU A 314 -7.99 -0.79 10.45
CA LEU A 314 -9.10 -0.04 11.04
C LEU A 314 -8.96 1.44 10.71
N ASP A 315 -7.76 2.00 10.88
CA ASP A 315 -7.48 3.41 10.61
C ASP A 315 -7.75 3.76 9.14
N SER A 316 -7.27 2.94 8.20
CA SER A 316 -7.55 3.14 6.78
C SER A 316 -9.04 3.17 6.47
N ARG A 317 -9.81 2.28 7.13
CA ARG A 317 -11.27 2.20 6.97
C ARG A 317 -11.96 3.46 7.54
N LEU A 318 -11.62 3.86 8.77
CA LEU A 318 -12.19 5.05 9.40
C LEU A 318 -11.91 6.33 8.60
N ILE A 319 -10.71 6.46 8.04
CA ILE A 319 -10.34 7.62 7.20
C ILE A 319 -11.16 7.66 5.91
N ILE A 320 -11.35 6.51 5.23
CA ILE A 320 -12.14 6.51 3.97
C ILE A 320 -13.63 6.73 4.23
N GLU A 321 -14.17 6.16 5.32
CA GLU A 321 -15.53 6.41 5.79
C GLU A 321 -15.76 7.91 6.05
N TYR A 322 -14.81 8.56 6.73
CA TYR A 322 -14.83 9.99 7.00
C TYR A 322 -14.73 10.84 5.73
N CYS A 323 -13.82 10.50 4.81
CA CYS A 323 -13.63 11.25 3.58
C CYS A 323 -14.89 11.25 2.71
N LEU A 324 -15.47 10.07 2.51
CA LEU A 324 -16.54 9.84 1.54
C LEU A 324 -17.94 9.86 2.16
N ARG A 325 -18.05 9.96 3.49
CA ARG A 325 -19.32 9.85 4.25
C ARG A 325 -20.07 8.56 3.93
N ILE A 326 -19.33 7.46 3.92
CA ILE A 326 -19.85 6.12 3.62
C ILE A 326 -19.83 5.22 4.85
N THR A 327 -20.66 4.19 4.82
CA THR A 327 -20.73 3.16 5.85
C THR A 327 -19.64 2.10 5.68
N PRO A 328 -19.31 1.34 6.74
CA PRO A 328 -18.36 0.23 6.65
C PRO A 328 -18.71 -0.77 5.55
N THR A 329 -20.00 -1.07 5.35
CA THR A 329 -20.48 -2.01 4.33
C THR A 329 -20.18 -1.51 2.92
N GLN A 330 -20.34 -0.20 2.67
CA GLN A 330 -20.08 0.40 1.37
C GLN A 330 -18.59 0.35 0.98
N VAL A 331 -17.67 0.37 1.95
CA VAL A 331 -16.23 0.24 1.67
C VAL A 331 -15.91 -1.07 0.94
N PHE A 332 -16.60 -2.16 1.26
CA PHE A 332 -16.31 -3.49 0.71
C PHE A 332 -17.18 -3.89 -0.48
N THR A 333 -18.36 -3.28 -0.61
CA THR A 333 -19.37 -3.65 -1.62
C THR A 333 -19.44 -2.67 -2.79
N SER A 334 -18.93 -1.45 -2.62
CA SER A 334 -19.03 -0.40 -3.62
C SER A 334 -17.91 -0.50 -4.66
N GLU A 335 -18.31 -0.59 -5.92
CA GLU A 335 -17.44 -0.37 -7.08
C GLU A 335 -17.47 1.09 -7.56
N VAL A 336 -18.05 2.00 -6.76
CA VAL A 336 -18.16 3.42 -7.10
C VAL A 336 -16.76 4.03 -7.18
N GLU A 337 -16.58 4.82 -8.23
CA GLU A 337 -15.37 5.57 -8.50
C GLU A 337 -15.26 6.75 -7.53
N VAL A 338 -14.05 6.97 -6.99
CA VAL A 338 -13.78 8.08 -6.09
C VAL A 338 -13.38 9.32 -6.91
N SER A 339 -13.88 10.49 -6.50
CA SER A 339 -13.47 11.76 -7.12
C SER A 339 -11.99 12.04 -6.84
N LYS A 340 -11.31 12.80 -7.72
CA LYS A 340 -9.89 13.16 -7.49
C LYS A 340 -9.68 14.00 -6.23
N GLU A 341 -10.68 14.79 -5.86
CA GLU A 341 -10.62 15.63 -4.68
C GLU A 341 -10.69 14.78 -3.41
N ASP A 342 -11.60 13.81 -3.37
CA ASP A 342 -11.73 12.89 -2.25
C ASP A 342 -10.54 11.93 -2.15
N GLU A 343 -10.01 11.47 -3.29
CA GLU A 343 -8.79 10.67 -3.34
C GLU A 343 -7.62 11.43 -2.72
N LYS A 344 -7.43 12.69 -3.11
CA LYS A 344 -6.39 13.55 -2.53
C LYS A 344 -6.60 13.74 -1.03
N LYS A 345 -7.81 14.09 -0.61
CA LYS A 345 -8.17 14.27 0.81
C LYS A 345 -7.87 13.01 1.62
N TYR A 346 -8.21 11.83 1.10
CA TYR A 346 -7.92 10.55 1.73
C TYR A 346 -6.42 10.30 1.87
N LEU A 347 -5.65 10.50 0.80
CA LEU A 347 -4.20 10.29 0.83
C LEU A 347 -3.49 11.29 1.76
N ASP A 348 -3.95 12.54 1.81
CA ASP A 348 -3.42 13.56 2.74
C ASP A 348 -3.66 13.16 4.21
N LEU A 349 -4.83 12.59 4.53
CA LEU A 349 -5.11 12.07 5.86
C LEU A 349 -4.30 10.81 6.16
N ILE A 350 -4.14 9.89 5.21
CA ILE A 350 -3.28 8.70 5.37
C ILE A 350 -1.83 9.11 5.69
N ASP A 351 -1.29 10.15 5.04
CA ASP A 351 0.06 10.61 5.35
C ASP A 351 0.15 11.29 6.72
N GLN A 352 -0.87 12.05 7.15
CA GLN A 352 -0.96 12.55 8.54
C GLN A 352 -0.95 11.42 9.56
N ARG A 353 -1.74 10.36 9.34
CA ARG A 353 -1.78 9.21 10.25
C ARG A 353 -0.46 8.46 10.29
N LYS A 354 0.16 8.24 9.13
CA LYS A 354 1.51 7.67 9.01
C LYS A 354 2.56 8.47 9.78
N ASN A 355 2.41 9.79 9.87
CA ASN A 355 3.31 10.66 10.63
C ASN A 355 3.02 10.67 12.14
N GLY A 356 1.99 9.94 12.61
CA GLY A 356 1.68 9.74 14.02
C GLY A 356 0.46 10.51 14.52
N LYS A 357 -0.26 11.26 13.67
CA LYS A 357 -1.46 11.99 14.12
C LYS A 357 -2.53 11.00 14.61
N PRO A 358 -3.16 11.21 15.79
CA PRO A 358 -4.23 10.35 16.28
C PRO A 358 -5.44 10.32 15.34
N ILE A 359 -5.99 9.13 15.09
CA ILE A 359 -7.16 8.95 14.22
C ILE A 359 -8.38 9.72 14.72
N ALA A 360 -8.57 9.79 16.05
CA ALA A 360 -9.73 10.44 16.66
C ALA A 360 -9.75 11.95 16.37
N TYR A 361 -8.59 12.62 16.40
CA TYR A 361 -8.50 14.04 16.00
C TYR A 361 -8.69 14.27 14.50
N MET A 362 -8.35 13.28 13.67
CA MET A 362 -8.54 13.39 12.22
C MET A 362 -10.01 13.23 11.82
N VAL A 363 -10.71 12.29 12.45
CA VAL A 363 -12.15 12.03 12.22
C VAL A 363 -13.01 13.00 13.04
N GLY A 364 -12.47 13.57 14.12
CA GLY A 364 -13.13 14.51 15.03
C GLY A 364 -14.06 13.84 16.05
N LYS A 365 -13.97 12.51 16.20
CA LYS A 365 -14.81 11.76 17.14
C LYS A 365 -14.10 10.55 17.74
N LYS A 366 -14.57 10.13 18.92
CA LYS A 366 -14.14 8.93 19.64
C LYS A 366 -15.36 8.31 20.31
N GLU A 367 -15.58 7.02 20.08
CA GLU A 367 -16.55 6.25 20.85
C GLU A 367 -15.99 5.94 22.24
N PHE A 368 -16.84 6.09 23.25
CA PHE A 368 -16.60 5.77 24.66
C PHE A 368 -17.93 5.39 25.31
N TYR A 369 -17.95 4.28 26.05
CA TYR A 369 -19.13 3.78 26.76
C TYR A 369 -20.39 3.64 25.88
N GLY A 370 -20.21 3.23 24.61
CA GLY A 370 -21.28 2.97 23.66
C GLY A 370 -21.86 4.20 22.96
N ILE A 371 -21.29 5.39 23.17
CA ILE A 371 -21.74 6.64 22.53
C ILE A 371 -20.56 7.42 21.92
N ASP A 372 -20.83 8.15 20.82
CA ASP A 372 -19.83 8.96 20.13
C ASP A 372 -19.61 10.30 20.84
N PHE A 373 -18.35 10.64 21.12
CA PHE A 373 -17.92 11.95 21.62
C PHE A 373 -17.16 12.71 20.54
N ILE A 374 -17.45 14.00 20.39
CA ILE A 374 -16.62 14.95 19.66
C ILE A 374 -15.30 15.10 20.41
N VAL A 375 -14.19 15.05 19.68
CA VAL A 375 -12.84 15.31 20.20
C VAL A 375 -12.08 16.25 19.27
N LYS A 376 -11.25 17.11 19.86
CA LYS A 376 -10.44 18.11 19.14
C LYS A 376 -9.03 18.16 19.74
N GLU A 377 -8.06 18.63 18.95
CA GLU A 377 -6.71 18.90 19.45
C GLU A 377 -6.79 19.82 20.68
N GLY A 378 -6.06 19.47 21.74
CA GLY A 378 -6.15 20.13 23.05
C GLY A 378 -7.09 19.48 24.06
N VAL A 379 -7.69 18.32 23.72
CA VAL A 379 -8.52 17.52 24.65
C VAL A 379 -8.05 16.07 24.67
N LEU A 380 -7.88 15.49 25.86
CA LEU A 380 -7.53 14.08 26.01
C LEU A 380 -8.54 13.20 25.27
N ILE A 381 -8.07 12.29 24.41
CA ILE A 381 -8.93 11.36 23.69
C ILE A 381 -9.40 10.28 24.69
N PRO A 382 -10.73 10.09 24.89
CA PRO A 382 -11.26 9.12 25.84
C PRO A 382 -10.67 7.71 25.68
N ARG A 383 -10.34 7.08 26.80
CA ARG A 383 -9.72 5.75 26.85
C ARG A 383 -10.74 4.73 27.34
N THR A 384 -10.78 3.55 26.72
CA THR A 384 -11.67 2.46 27.13
C THR A 384 -11.37 1.99 28.56
N ASP A 385 -10.13 2.11 29.03
CA ASP A 385 -9.76 1.81 30.41
C ASP A 385 -10.46 2.72 31.44
N SER A 386 -10.98 3.89 31.03
CA SER A 386 -11.77 4.78 31.89
C SER A 386 -13.23 4.35 32.05
N GLU A 387 -13.72 3.37 31.26
CA GLU A 387 -15.12 2.92 31.31
C GLU A 387 -15.48 2.24 32.63
N ILE A 388 -14.52 1.55 33.27
CA ILE A 388 -14.73 0.93 34.57
C ILE A 388 -15.02 1.96 35.68
N LEU A 389 -14.53 3.20 35.55
CA LEU A 389 -14.86 4.29 36.46
C LEU A 389 -16.34 4.66 36.36
N VAL A 390 -16.86 4.73 35.14
CA VAL A 390 -18.29 4.98 34.88
C VAL A 390 -19.13 3.85 35.47
N ASP A 391 -18.77 2.60 35.23
CA ASP A 391 -19.48 1.42 35.78
C ASP A 391 -19.60 1.48 37.31
N LYS A 392 -18.47 1.71 38.00
CA LYS A 392 -18.44 1.71 39.48
C LYS A 392 -19.14 2.90 40.09
N VAL A 393 -19.09 4.05 39.45
CA VAL A 393 -19.88 5.21 39.88
C VAL A 393 -21.38 4.96 39.66
N LEU A 394 -21.79 4.34 38.55
CA LEU A 394 -23.19 4.00 38.31
C LEU A 394 -23.73 2.98 39.33
N GLU A 395 -22.92 2.02 39.80
CA GLU A 395 -23.31 1.10 40.89
C GLU A 395 -23.69 1.86 42.17
N ILE A 396 -22.97 2.94 42.50
CA ILE A 396 -23.26 3.79 43.67
C ILE A 396 -24.53 4.61 43.43
N LEU A 397 -24.61 5.27 42.27
CA LEU A 397 -25.69 6.20 41.95
C LEU A 397 -27.04 5.50 41.74
N ASN A 398 -27.05 4.29 41.17
CA ASN A 398 -28.28 3.53 40.92
C ASN A 398 -28.90 2.94 42.19
N ASN A 399 -28.11 2.83 43.27
CA ASN A 399 -28.60 2.44 44.60
C ASN A 399 -29.22 3.61 45.37
N ASN A 400 -29.21 4.82 44.81
CA ASN A 400 -29.77 6.02 45.42
C ASN A 400 -30.93 6.57 44.57
N GLU A 401 -32.10 6.76 45.20
CA GLU A 401 -33.28 7.27 44.52
C GLU A 401 -33.29 8.81 44.41
N ASN A 402 -32.47 9.50 45.20
CA ASN A 402 -32.41 10.96 45.23
C ASN A 402 -31.70 11.53 44.01
N CYS A 403 -32.03 12.78 43.68
CA CYS A 403 -31.27 13.52 42.68
C CYS A 403 -29.94 13.99 43.28
N LEU A 404 -28.81 13.53 42.71
CA LEU A 404 -27.47 13.81 43.22
C LEU A 404 -26.74 14.84 42.36
N SER A 405 -26.02 15.73 43.03
CA SER A 405 -25.12 16.72 42.45
C SER A 405 -23.69 16.18 42.44
N ILE A 406 -23.19 15.82 41.25
CA ILE A 406 -21.84 15.30 41.07
C ILE A 406 -20.96 16.27 40.27
N CYS A 407 -19.65 16.16 40.46
CA CYS A 407 -18.65 16.89 39.69
C CYS A 407 -17.81 15.92 38.83
N ASP A 408 -17.75 16.15 37.52
CA ASP A 408 -16.74 15.54 36.63
C ASP A 408 -15.54 16.49 36.55
N LEU A 409 -14.52 16.19 37.33
CA LEU A 409 -13.34 17.04 37.52
C LEU A 409 -12.23 16.64 36.56
N CYS A 410 -11.58 17.64 35.94
CA CYS A 410 -10.69 17.44 34.79
C CYS A 410 -11.46 16.82 33.60
N SER A 411 -12.65 17.36 33.34
CA SER A 411 -13.66 16.75 32.46
C SER A 411 -13.17 16.47 31.03
N GLY A 412 -12.20 17.22 30.50
CA GLY A 412 -11.66 16.96 29.17
C GLY A 412 -12.73 17.09 28.08
N SER A 413 -13.21 15.96 27.54
CA SER A 413 -14.31 15.91 26.57
C SER A 413 -15.69 15.75 27.20
N GLY A 414 -15.76 15.62 28.52
CA GLY A 414 -16.96 15.29 29.30
C GLY A 414 -17.31 13.80 29.28
N ALA A 415 -16.39 12.95 28.80
CA ALA A 415 -16.68 11.53 28.52
C ALA A 415 -17.25 10.78 29.72
N ILE A 416 -16.69 10.99 30.92
CA ILE A 416 -17.10 10.28 32.14
C ILE A 416 -18.46 10.79 32.61
N GLY A 417 -18.61 12.09 32.87
CA GLY A 417 -19.86 12.67 33.38
C GLY A 417 -21.04 12.49 32.43
N ILE A 418 -20.83 12.65 31.12
CA ILE A 418 -21.90 12.48 30.12
C ILE A 418 -22.34 11.03 30.06
N SER A 419 -21.40 10.08 30.11
CA SER A 419 -21.74 8.65 30.14
C SER A 419 -22.54 8.28 31.38
N ILE A 420 -22.17 8.81 32.55
CA ILE A 420 -22.95 8.66 33.79
C ILE A 420 -24.36 9.22 33.61
N GLN A 421 -24.48 10.46 33.13
CA GLN A 421 -25.79 11.09 32.94
C GLN A 421 -26.65 10.32 31.93
N LYS A 422 -26.10 9.83 30.82
CA LYS A 422 -26.88 9.04 29.84
C LYS A 422 -27.46 7.76 30.44
N ASN A 423 -26.80 7.19 31.45
CA ASN A 423 -27.22 5.96 32.09
C ASN A 423 -27.98 6.15 33.42
N ASN A 424 -27.95 7.35 34.01
CA ASN A 424 -28.74 7.68 35.20
C ASN A 424 -29.40 9.08 35.07
N LYS A 425 -30.75 9.11 35.11
CA LYS A 425 -31.55 10.33 34.92
C LYS A 425 -31.59 11.26 36.13
N ASN A 426 -31.24 10.77 37.32
CA ASN A 426 -31.33 11.48 38.59
C ASN A 426 -30.00 12.16 38.97
N VAL A 427 -29.18 12.51 37.98
CA VAL A 427 -27.84 13.06 38.22
C VAL A 427 -27.71 14.41 37.54
N ASN A 428 -27.45 15.44 38.34
CA ASN A 428 -26.96 16.74 37.89
C ASN A 428 -25.44 16.70 37.93
N CYS A 429 -24.79 17.09 36.82
CA CYS A 429 -23.34 17.02 36.72
C CYS A 429 -22.76 18.40 36.43
N THR A 430 -21.78 18.80 37.23
CA THR A 430 -20.94 19.96 36.92
C THR A 430 -19.61 19.47 36.36
N TYR A 431 -19.29 19.90 35.15
CA TYR A 431 -18.06 19.58 34.45
C TYR A 431 -17.05 20.69 34.69
N VAL A 432 -15.89 20.33 35.22
CA VAL A 432 -14.85 21.28 35.58
C VAL A 432 -13.57 20.98 34.84
N ASP A 433 -12.98 22.02 34.26
CA ASP A 433 -11.65 21.96 33.65
C ASP A 433 -10.96 23.32 33.78
N ASN A 434 -9.64 23.32 33.79
CA ASN A 434 -8.85 24.55 33.89
C ASN A 434 -8.70 25.25 32.52
N TYR A 435 -8.90 24.52 31.42
CA TYR A 435 -8.64 24.98 30.07
C TYR A 435 -9.91 25.18 29.24
N GLU A 436 -9.93 26.20 28.39
CA GLU A 436 -11.12 26.55 27.59
C GLU A 436 -11.44 25.55 26.48
N ILE A 437 -10.42 24.88 25.92
CA ILE A 437 -10.63 23.95 24.81
C ILE A 437 -11.41 22.71 25.28
N PRO A 438 -11.03 22.02 26.37
CA PRO A 438 -11.84 21.00 27.01
C PRO A 438 -13.29 21.43 27.26
N LEU A 439 -13.50 22.58 27.92
CA LEU A 439 -14.85 23.04 28.27
C LEU A 439 -15.74 23.23 27.05
N LYS A 440 -15.22 23.82 25.96
CA LYS A 440 -15.97 23.95 24.69
C LYS A 440 -16.33 22.61 24.09
N VAL A 441 -15.43 21.63 24.14
CA VAL A 441 -15.71 20.27 23.66
C VAL A 441 -16.74 19.57 24.55
N THR A 442 -16.65 19.73 25.86
CA THR A 442 -17.66 19.24 26.81
C THR A 442 -19.03 19.86 26.56
N GLU A 443 -19.12 21.17 26.32
CA GLU A 443 -20.37 21.85 25.94
C GLU A 443 -20.96 21.31 24.63
N GLU A 444 -20.13 21.09 23.61
CA GLU A 444 -20.56 20.47 22.35
C GLU A 444 -21.07 19.04 22.58
N ASN A 445 -20.40 18.26 23.43
CA ASN A 445 -20.82 16.90 23.76
C ASN A 445 -22.12 16.87 24.57
N ILE A 446 -22.30 17.77 25.55
CA ILE A 446 -23.56 17.95 26.28
C ILE A 446 -24.70 18.29 25.32
N TYR A 447 -24.42 19.14 24.32
CA TYR A 447 -25.39 19.53 23.30
C TYR A 447 -25.84 18.32 22.47
N ILE A 448 -24.91 17.55 21.88
CA ILE A 448 -25.27 16.46 20.97
C ILE A 448 -25.94 15.27 21.68
N HIS A 449 -25.77 15.18 23.00
CA HIS A 449 -26.32 14.09 23.82
C HIS A 449 -27.60 14.47 24.58
N ASP A 450 -28.11 15.69 24.36
CA ASP A 450 -29.33 16.26 24.95
C ASP A 450 -29.34 16.30 26.48
N LEU A 451 -28.27 16.84 27.09
CA LEU A 451 -28.10 16.86 28.57
C LEU A 451 -28.11 18.25 29.22
N LYS A 452 -28.31 19.32 28.43
CA LYS A 452 -28.17 20.71 28.89
C LYS A 452 -28.93 21.07 30.17
N ASP A 453 -30.12 20.52 30.39
CA ASP A 453 -30.98 20.89 31.51
C ASP A 453 -30.43 20.48 32.89
N ARG A 454 -29.40 19.63 32.90
CA ARG A 454 -28.81 19.06 34.12
C ARG A 454 -27.28 19.02 34.08
N SER A 455 -26.69 19.83 33.21
CA SER A 455 -25.24 19.91 33.05
C SER A 455 -24.78 21.35 33.20
N TYR A 456 -23.77 21.57 34.03
CA TYR A 456 -23.13 22.88 34.23
C TYR A 456 -21.66 22.79 33.85
N VAL A 457 -21.14 23.77 33.11
CA VAL A 457 -19.73 23.77 32.68
C VAL A 457 -19.02 24.94 33.34
N VAL A 458 -17.91 24.68 34.02
CA VAL A 458 -17.22 25.66 34.85
C VAL A 458 -15.72 25.62 34.59
N LYS A 459 -15.15 26.79 34.31
CA LYS A 459 -13.69 26.99 34.29
C LYS A 459 -13.19 27.26 35.70
N SER A 460 -12.39 26.34 36.25
CA SER A 460 -11.87 26.44 37.62
C SER A 460 -10.57 25.65 37.77
N ASP A 461 -9.69 26.12 38.65
CA ASP A 461 -8.57 25.29 39.13
C ASP A 461 -9.14 24.29 40.15
N LEU A 462 -9.41 23.08 39.65
CA LEU A 462 -10.04 22.01 40.42
C LEU A 462 -11.33 22.52 41.12
N LEU A 463 -11.48 22.26 42.42
CA LEU A 463 -12.73 22.51 43.16
C LEU A 463 -12.86 23.94 43.71
N GLU A 464 -11.95 24.86 43.36
CA GLU A 464 -11.97 26.24 43.87
C GLU A 464 -13.29 26.97 43.65
N PHE A 465 -13.97 26.75 42.52
CA PHE A 465 -15.28 27.34 42.26
C PHE A 465 -16.31 26.96 43.32
N PHE A 466 -16.36 25.70 43.74
CA PHE A 466 -17.31 25.22 44.75
C PHE A 466 -16.97 25.83 46.12
N ILE A 467 -15.69 25.81 46.50
CA ILE A 467 -15.20 26.39 47.76
C ILE A 467 -15.56 27.87 47.86
N LYS A 468 -15.26 28.65 46.82
CA LYS A 468 -15.52 30.11 46.80
C LYS A 468 -17.00 30.47 46.88
N ASN A 469 -17.88 29.59 46.41
CA ASN A 469 -19.32 29.81 46.39
C ASN A 469 -20.07 29.07 47.50
N GLY A 470 -19.38 28.31 48.36
CA GLY A 470 -19.99 27.51 49.43
C GLY A 470 -20.98 26.46 48.89
N LEU A 471 -20.65 25.85 47.74
CA LEU A 471 -21.48 24.84 47.10
C LEU A 471 -21.01 23.43 47.51
N GLU A 472 -21.97 22.58 47.86
CA GLU A 472 -21.71 21.20 48.25
C GLU A 472 -22.01 20.21 47.10
N LEU A 473 -21.36 19.05 47.15
CA LEU A 473 -21.43 17.97 46.17
C LEU A 473 -21.69 16.63 46.88
N ASP A 474 -22.53 15.80 46.25
CA ASP A 474 -22.76 14.41 46.67
C ASP A 474 -21.65 13.47 46.19
N GLY A 475 -20.98 13.84 45.10
CA GLY A 475 -19.94 13.00 44.50
C GLY A 475 -18.94 13.77 43.65
N ILE A 476 -17.69 13.31 43.63
CA ILE A 476 -16.66 13.78 42.72
C ILE A 476 -16.14 12.59 41.93
N VAL A 477 -16.06 12.73 40.61
CA VAL A 477 -15.47 11.74 39.71
C VAL A 477 -14.37 12.43 38.91
N SER A 478 -13.23 11.78 38.72
CA SER A 478 -12.12 12.37 37.98
C SER A 478 -11.20 11.34 37.36
N ASN A 479 -10.74 11.63 36.14
CA ASN A 479 -9.52 11.06 35.58
C ASN A 479 -8.45 12.17 35.54
N PRO A 480 -7.73 12.42 36.65
CA PRO A 480 -6.77 13.51 36.71
C PRO A 480 -5.45 13.14 36.01
N PRO A 481 -4.66 14.14 35.59
CA PRO A 481 -3.31 13.89 35.06
C PRO A 481 -2.44 13.15 36.09
N TYR A 482 -1.86 12.02 35.68
CA TYR A 482 -1.12 11.13 36.60
C TYR A 482 0.23 10.63 36.08
N ILE A 483 0.65 11.06 34.88
CA ILE A 483 1.94 10.65 34.32
C ILE A 483 3.03 11.55 34.91
N LYS A 484 4.15 10.94 35.34
CA LYS A 484 5.29 11.71 35.82
C LYS A 484 5.85 12.60 34.72
N SER A 485 6.16 13.85 35.01
CA SER A 485 6.67 14.81 34.01
C SER A 485 7.89 14.27 33.24
N LYS A 486 8.75 13.49 33.92
CA LYS A 486 9.96 12.88 33.33
C LYS A 486 9.67 11.74 32.36
N ASP A 487 8.52 11.08 32.49
CA ASP A 487 8.16 9.88 31.72
C ASP A 487 7.37 10.23 30.44
N ILE A 488 6.82 11.45 30.34
CA ILE A 488 6.07 11.91 29.15
C ILE A 488 6.88 11.78 27.85
N LYS A 489 8.19 12.04 27.91
CA LYS A 489 9.08 11.91 26.75
C LYS A 489 9.18 10.49 26.17
N ASN A 490 8.86 9.48 26.99
CA ASN A 490 8.92 8.06 26.65
C ASN A 490 7.58 7.52 26.12
N LEU A 491 6.52 8.34 26.12
CA LEU A 491 5.22 7.94 25.60
C LEU A 491 5.26 7.72 24.08
N MET A 492 4.27 6.98 23.59
CA MET A 492 4.05 6.78 22.17
C MET A 492 3.93 8.13 21.45
N LYS A 493 4.36 8.16 20.18
CA LYS A 493 4.47 9.39 19.41
C LYS A 493 3.15 10.14 19.27
N ASP A 494 2.06 9.39 19.07
CA ASP A 494 0.71 9.93 18.93
C ASP A 494 0.18 10.58 20.22
N VAL A 495 0.53 10.03 21.39
CA VAL A 495 0.19 10.63 22.68
C VAL A 495 1.09 11.83 22.97
N LYS A 496 2.42 11.62 22.90
CA LYS A 496 3.41 12.63 23.27
C LYS A 496 3.36 13.90 22.42
N ASP A 497 3.20 13.75 21.11
CA ASP A 497 3.35 14.86 20.17
C ASP A 497 2.02 15.58 19.88
N TYR A 498 0.86 14.98 20.21
CA TYR A 498 -0.46 15.53 19.83
C TYR A 498 -1.47 15.67 20.97
N GLU A 499 -1.40 14.88 22.04
CA GLU A 499 -2.30 15.08 23.18
C GLU A 499 -1.80 16.20 24.10
N PRO A 500 -2.72 16.98 24.71
CA PRO A 500 -2.34 18.12 25.55
C PRO A 500 -1.46 17.66 26.72
N HIS A 501 -0.30 18.28 26.86
CA HIS A 501 0.68 17.95 27.91
C HIS A 501 0.06 18.08 29.30
N GLU A 502 -0.79 19.09 29.46
CA GLU A 502 -1.48 19.45 30.70
C GLU A 502 -2.49 18.39 31.15
N ALA A 503 -3.04 17.59 30.22
CA ALA A 503 -3.91 16.46 30.56
C ALA A 503 -3.13 15.19 30.95
N LEU A 504 -1.81 15.17 30.72
CA LEU A 504 -0.94 14.02 30.99
C LEU A 504 -0.11 14.22 32.25
N ASP A 505 0.45 15.42 32.46
CA ASP A 505 1.44 15.69 33.50
C ASP A 505 0.83 15.78 34.91
N GLY A 506 1.07 14.75 35.72
CA GLY A 506 0.71 14.69 37.14
C GLY A 506 1.78 15.23 38.10
N GLY A 507 2.84 15.85 37.59
CA GLY A 507 3.98 16.38 38.35
C GLY A 507 5.10 15.34 38.58
N ASP A 508 5.99 15.64 39.52
CA ASP A 508 7.24 14.87 39.72
C ASP A 508 7.02 13.39 40.02
N ASP A 509 6.00 13.06 40.81
CA ASP A 509 5.66 11.69 41.20
C ASP A 509 4.35 11.17 40.59
N GLY A 510 3.66 12.01 39.81
CA GLY A 510 2.36 11.71 39.19
C GLY A 510 1.17 11.81 40.14
N LEU A 511 1.37 12.27 41.39
CA LEU A 511 0.34 12.25 42.43
C LEU A 511 -0.12 13.63 42.89
N SER A 512 0.36 14.71 42.25
CA SER A 512 0.09 16.10 42.67
C SER A 512 -1.40 16.43 42.68
N TYR A 513 -2.13 16.03 41.63
CA TYR A 513 -3.56 16.30 41.51
C TYR A 513 -4.37 15.55 42.57
N TYR A 514 -4.09 14.25 42.81
CA TYR A 514 -4.79 13.48 43.85
C TYR A 514 -4.68 14.14 45.23
N ARG A 515 -3.50 14.66 45.60
CA ARG A 515 -3.31 15.39 46.87
C ARG A 515 -4.17 16.64 46.94
N LYS A 516 -4.11 17.48 45.91
CA LYS A 516 -4.84 18.76 45.87
C LYS A 516 -6.35 18.56 45.82
N ILE A 517 -6.82 17.58 45.05
CA ILE A 517 -8.24 17.24 44.95
C ILE A 517 -8.75 16.70 46.29
N CYS A 518 -8.05 15.75 46.92
CA CYS A 518 -8.47 15.21 48.23
C CYS A 518 -8.48 16.29 49.32
N GLU A 519 -7.54 17.24 49.29
CA GLU A 519 -7.51 18.36 50.23
C GLU A 519 -8.72 19.28 50.05
N GLN A 520 -8.99 19.71 48.82
CA GLN A 520 -10.13 20.58 48.50
C GLN A 520 -11.49 19.89 48.67
N ALA A 521 -11.56 18.59 48.43
CA ALA A 521 -12.79 17.80 48.51
C ALA A 521 -13.42 17.83 49.91
N LYS A 522 -12.61 17.99 50.97
CA LYS A 522 -13.08 18.10 52.37
C LYS A 522 -14.00 19.31 52.62
N GLU A 523 -13.83 20.37 51.81
CA GLU A 523 -14.58 21.62 51.94
C GLU A 523 -15.88 21.62 51.11
N VAL A 524 -16.06 20.63 50.22
CA VAL A 524 -17.15 20.64 49.23
C VAL A 524 -17.99 19.36 49.24
N LEU A 525 -17.48 18.23 49.73
CA LEU A 525 -18.28 17.01 49.83
C LEU A 525 -19.17 17.03 51.07
N VAL A 526 -20.43 16.63 50.89
CA VAL A 526 -21.34 16.34 52.02
C VAL A 526 -20.83 15.16 52.84
N ASP A 527 -21.30 15.00 54.08
CA ASP A 527 -20.99 13.82 54.88
C ASP A 527 -21.52 12.55 54.18
N ASN A 528 -20.65 11.56 53.98
CA ASN A 528 -20.89 10.36 53.16
C ASN A 528 -20.94 10.60 51.64
N GLY A 529 -20.56 11.78 51.16
CA GLY A 529 -20.32 12.01 49.73
C GLY A 529 -19.14 11.16 49.25
N PHE A 530 -19.17 10.71 47.99
CA PHE A 530 -18.13 9.83 47.45
C PHE A 530 -17.10 10.60 46.61
N ILE A 531 -15.89 10.06 46.53
CA ILE A 531 -14.89 10.45 45.55
C ILE A 531 -14.42 9.21 44.79
N ALA A 532 -14.36 9.30 43.47
CA ALA A 532 -13.98 8.22 42.58
C ALA A 532 -12.92 8.69 41.57
N PHE A 533 -11.79 7.99 41.51
CA PHE A 533 -10.69 8.31 40.60
C PHE A 533 -10.37 7.17 39.65
N GLU A 534 -10.00 7.49 38.41
CA GLU A 534 -9.08 6.65 37.65
C GLU A 534 -7.67 6.80 38.23
N ILE A 535 -6.91 5.70 38.31
CA ILE A 535 -5.57 5.66 38.89
C ILE A 535 -4.55 4.93 38.00
N PRO A 536 -3.24 5.24 38.14
CA PRO A 536 -2.18 4.40 37.59
C PRO A 536 -2.17 3.02 38.25
N TYR A 537 -1.93 1.98 37.43
CA TYR A 537 -1.95 0.57 37.86
C TYR A 537 -1.02 0.19 39.01
N ASN A 538 -0.02 1.01 39.32
CA ASN A 538 0.96 0.76 40.37
C ASN A 538 0.91 1.80 41.50
N LYS A 539 -0.17 2.59 41.59
CA LYS A 539 -0.30 3.71 42.55
C LYS A 539 -1.50 3.64 43.48
N ALA A 540 -2.25 2.54 43.46
CA ALA A 540 -3.44 2.38 44.30
C ALA A 540 -3.17 2.61 45.80
N PHE A 541 -2.11 2.01 46.37
CA PHE A 541 -1.78 2.18 47.79
C PHE A 541 -1.33 3.61 48.15
N ASP A 542 -0.58 4.27 47.27
CA ASP A 542 -0.14 5.66 47.49
C ASP A 542 -1.36 6.60 47.53
N ILE A 543 -2.33 6.38 46.64
CA ILE A 543 -3.54 7.19 46.54
C ILE A 543 -4.49 6.88 47.70
N MET A 544 -4.62 5.60 48.08
CA MET A 544 -5.36 5.20 49.28
C MET A 544 -4.82 5.91 50.53
N TYR A 545 -3.49 6.00 50.68
CA TYR A 545 -2.87 6.73 51.79
C TYR A 545 -3.20 8.24 51.76
N ILE A 546 -3.18 8.86 50.58
CA ILE A 546 -3.60 10.27 50.41
C ILE A 546 -5.06 10.47 50.82
N MET A 547 -5.94 9.56 50.41
CA MET A 547 -7.36 9.58 50.73
C MET A 547 -7.60 9.41 52.24
N THR A 548 -7.00 8.41 52.87
CA THR A 548 -7.13 8.18 54.32
C THR A 548 -6.68 9.38 55.15
N ASN A 549 -5.59 10.05 54.75
CA ASN A 549 -5.10 11.26 55.42
C ASN A 549 -6.01 12.48 55.23
N ASN A 550 -7.00 12.41 54.35
CA ASN A 550 -7.98 13.45 54.09
C ASN A 550 -9.41 13.03 54.51
N ASN A 551 -9.52 12.14 55.49
CA ASN A 551 -10.79 11.68 56.08
C ASN A 551 -11.71 10.91 55.12
N PHE A 552 -11.15 10.27 54.10
CA PHE A 552 -11.90 9.30 53.31
C PHE A 552 -11.82 7.91 53.96
N VAL A 553 -12.97 7.27 54.07
CA VAL A 553 -13.15 5.93 54.64
C VAL A 553 -13.82 5.00 53.63
N ASN A 554 -13.89 3.70 53.95
CA ASN A 554 -14.44 2.66 53.07
C ASN A 554 -13.85 2.74 51.66
N ILE A 555 -12.52 2.69 51.58
CA ILE A 555 -11.78 2.86 50.34
C ILE A 555 -11.67 1.52 49.62
N ASP A 556 -12.28 1.41 48.45
CA ASP A 556 -12.27 0.23 47.60
C ASP A 556 -11.45 0.47 46.33
N ILE A 557 -10.68 -0.54 45.92
CA ILE A 557 -9.88 -0.53 44.69
C ILE A 557 -10.46 -1.56 43.73
N TYR A 558 -10.73 -1.13 42.50
CA TYR A 558 -11.28 -1.94 41.43
C TYR A 558 -10.29 -2.05 40.27
N LYS A 559 -10.28 -3.22 39.65
CA LYS A 559 -9.40 -3.54 38.53
C LYS A 559 -10.10 -3.36 37.18
N ASP A 560 -9.31 -3.06 36.15
CA ASP A 560 -9.75 -3.11 34.76
C ASP A 560 -9.80 -4.57 34.23
N ILE A 561 -10.24 -4.71 32.97
CA ILE A 561 -10.37 -6.00 32.27
C ILE A 561 -9.01 -6.74 32.16
N ASN A 562 -7.89 -6.02 32.28
CA ASN A 562 -6.54 -6.57 32.25
C ASN A 562 -5.99 -6.88 33.65
N GLU A 563 -6.85 -6.90 34.68
CA GLU A 563 -6.51 -7.19 36.08
C GLU A 563 -5.55 -6.17 36.72
N HIS A 564 -5.49 -4.96 36.16
CA HIS A 564 -4.72 -3.85 36.72
C HIS A 564 -5.60 -2.94 37.58
N ASP A 565 -5.09 -2.50 38.73
CA ASP A 565 -5.78 -1.52 39.57
C ASP A 565 -6.06 -0.25 38.74
N ARG A 566 -7.32 0.15 38.64
CA ARG A 566 -7.71 1.23 37.72
C ARG A 566 -8.61 2.27 38.36
N VAL A 567 -9.43 1.87 39.32
CA VAL A 567 -10.37 2.76 39.98
C VAL A 567 -10.21 2.66 41.48
N ILE A 568 -10.24 3.80 42.16
CA ILE A 568 -10.32 3.86 43.62
C ILE A 568 -11.50 4.75 44.01
N ILE A 569 -12.29 4.28 44.97
CA ILE A 569 -13.47 4.97 45.48
C ILE A 569 -13.38 5.04 46.99
N GLY A 570 -13.73 6.18 47.57
CA GLY A 570 -13.87 6.34 49.02
C GLY A 570 -14.94 7.35 49.39
N TYR A 571 -15.35 7.34 50.66
CA TYR A 571 -16.44 8.17 51.17
C TYR A 571 -15.93 9.16 52.20
N TYR A 572 -16.33 10.42 52.06
CA TYR A 572 -15.90 11.48 52.97
C TYR A 572 -16.63 11.38 54.32
N LYS A 573 -15.88 11.58 55.41
CA LYS A 573 -16.42 11.72 56.76
C LYS A 573 -15.97 13.03 57.39
N SER A 574 -16.94 13.87 57.74
CA SER A 574 -16.70 15.14 58.43
C SER A 574 -16.09 14.95 59.84
N LYS A 575 -16.33 13.79 60.46
CA LYS A 575 -15.73 13.36 61.73
C LYS A 575 -15.30 11.90 61.62
N ILE A 576 -14.02 11.63 61.89
CA ILE A 576 -13.51 10.27 62.07
C ILE A 576 -13.82 9.89 63.53
N GLU A 577 -14.65 8.87 63.74
CA GLU A 577 -14.91 8.30 65.07
C GLU A 577 -13.68 7.57 65.65
#